data_AF-A0A7S2E3D7-F1
#
_entry.id   AF-A0A7S2E3D7-F1
#
_cell.length_a   1.000
_cell.length_b   1.000
_cell.length_c   1.000
_cell.angle_alpha   90.00
_cell.angle_beta   90.00
_cell.angle_gamma   90.00
#
_symmetry.space_group_name_H-M   'P 1'
#
loop_
_entity.id
_entity.type
_entity.pdbx_description
1 polymer ?
#
loop_
_entity_poly.entity_id
_entity_poly.type
_entity_poly.pdbx_seq_one_letter_code
_entity_poly.pdbx_strand_id
1 'polypeptide(L)'
;MVRAIALIALVAAAANTSAFVPTSSFGVRHASPSFMSDAEVAEPELKKRTMPKGGTVSTVKKSIDNLTKENFSETLNSIEPFLLNEAGASIYAKCMKRIANKAKFLGAEVPADFAKDAAATAKRRAKQDAFIAVKIE
;
A
#
# COMPACT_ATOMS: atom_id res chain seq x y z
N MET A 1 33.46 42.65 49.28
CA MET A 1 33.15 42.03 50.59
C MET A 1 32.22 40.85 50.32
N VAL A 2 32.76 39.64 50.11
CA VAL A 2 32.80 38.51 51.09
C VAL A 2 31.40 38.28 51.69
N ARG A 3 30.67 37.22 51.35
CA ARG A 3 30.67 35.85 51.95
C ARG A 3 29.93 34.93 50.96
N ALA A 4 30.45 33.84 50.38
CA ALA A 4 31.01 32.59 50.91
C ALA A 4 30.07 31.79 51.84
N ILE A 5 29.99 30.47 51.59
CA ILE A 5 29.44 29.36 52.43
C ILE A 5 27.96 29.01 52.07
N ALA A 6 27.54 27.78 51.72
CA ALA A 6 28.03 26.43 52.03
C ALA A 6 27.73 25.37 50.94
N LEU A 7 28.66 24.42 50.84
CA LEU A 7 28.55 23.06 50.30
C LEU A 7 27.69 22.15 51.19
N ILE A 8 26.81 21.31 50.63
CA ILE A 8 26.41 19.97 51.13
C ILE A 8 25.97 19.13 49.90
N ALA A 9 26.84 18.25 49.39
CA ALA A 9 26.88 16.78 49.58
C ALA A 9 25.70 16.03 48.93
N LEU A 10 25.95 15.31 47.83
CA LEU A 10 26.15 13.84 47.82
C LEU A 10 24.87 13.06 48.09
N VAL A 11 24.26 12.46 47.06
CA VAL A 11 23.91 11.02 47.03
C VAL A 11 23.83 10.58 45.57
N ALA A 12 24.68 9.63 45.21
CA ALA A 12 24.59 8.85 43.99
C ALA A 12 23.41 7.89 44.09
N ALA A 13 22.52 7.90 43.10
CA ALA A 13 21.58 6.81 42.87
C ALA A 13 21.85 6.21 41.49
N ALA A 14 22.93 5.43 41.41
CA ALA A 14 23.04 4.38 40.41
C ALA A 14 22.17 3.22 40.91
N ALA A 15 20.95 3.11 40.36
CA ALA A 15 20.08 1.97 40.59
C ALA A 15 19.93 1.18 39.27
N ASN A 16 20.17 -0.10 39.41
CA ASN A 16 20.42 -1.08 38.36
C ASN A 16 19.14 -1.50 37.59
N THR A 17 19.37 -1.82 36.32
CA THR A 17 18.78 -2.92 35.54
C THR A 17 17.30 -3.26 35.74
N SER A 18 16.47 -2.87 34.76
CA SER A 18 15.41 -3.77 34.28
C SER A 18 15.72 -4.11 32.82
N ALA A 19 16.00 -5.40 32.61
CA ALA A 19 16.31 -5.99 31.33
C ALA A 19 15.15 -5.79 30.37
N PHE A 20 15.37 -5.02 29.30
CA PHE A 20 14.56 -5.13 28.10
C PHE A 20 14.92 -6.47 27.46
N VAL A 21 14.18 -7.52 27.82
CA VAL A 21 14.22 -8.77 27.08
C VAL A 21 13.29 -8.56 25.88
N PRO A 22 13.79 -8.55 24.64
CA PRO A 22 12.89 -8.62 23.49
C PRO A 22 12.21 -9.98 23.55
N THR A 23 10.92 -10.00 23.89
CA THR A 23 10.11 -11.19 23.66
C THR A 23 10.00 -11.36 22.15
N SER A 24 10.77 -12.29 21.59
CA SER A 24 10.70 -12.65 20.19
C SER A 24 9.34 -13.33 19.93
N SER A 25 8.31 -12.54 19.66
CA SER A 25 7.11 -13.06 18.98
C SER A 25 7.38 -13.05 17.48
N PHE A 26 8.37 -13.84 17.05
CA PHE A 26 8.57 -14.19 15.64
C PHE A 26 8.00 -15.59 15.42
N GLY A 27 6.66 -15.64 15.39
CA GLY A 27 5.86 -16.85 15.27
C GLY A 27 4.98 -16.83 14.02
N VAL A 28 5.49 -16.35 12.88
CA VAL A 28 4.84 -16.64 11.60
C VAL A 28 5.24 -18.05 11.20
N ARG A 29 4.33 -19.00 11.45
CA ARG A 29 4.43 -20.37 10.95
C ARG A 29 4.45 -20.32 9.42
N HIS A 30 5.56 -20.71 8.82
CA HIS A 30 5.60 -21.04 7.40
C HIS A 30 4.80 -22.32 7.18
N ALA A 31 3.52 -22.18 6.83
CA ALA A 31 2.79 -23.25 6.18
C ALA A 31 3.26 -23.28 4.73
N SER A 32 4.12 -24.24 4.40
CA SER A 32 4.47 -24.59 3.03
C SER A 32 3.24 -25.21 2.35
N PRO A 33 2.66 -24.62 1.29
CA PRO A 33 1.82 -25.38 0.39
C PRO A 33 2.73 -26.22 -0.51
N SER A 34 2.58 -27.53 -0.39
CA SER A 34 3.19 -28.54 -1.24
C SER A 34 3.00 -28.20 -2.71
N PHE A 35 4.12 -28.15 -3.42
CA PHE A 35 4.21 -28.07 -4.86
C PHE A 35 3.74 -29.42 -5.43
N MET A 36 2.60 -29.47 -6.11
CA MET A 36 2.27 -30.58 -7.01
C MET A 36 2.25 -30.05 -8.43
N SER A 37 3.27 -30.46 -9.18
CA SER A 37 3.37 -30.42 -10.62
C SER A 37 2.39 -31.43 -11.22
N ASP A 38 1.58 -30.99 -12.17
CA ASP A 38 1.22 -31.84 -13.31
C ASP A 38 1.13 -30.96 -14.56
N ALA A 39 1.76 -31.44 -15.61
CA ALA A 39 1.95 -30.76 -16.87
C ALA A 39 0.83 -31.13 -17.82
N GLU A 40 0.15 -30.15 -18.41
CA GLU A 40 -0.48 -30.37 -19.70
C GLU A 40 -0.46 -29.09 -20.53
N VAL A 41 0.03 -29.25 -21.75
CA VAL A 41 0.22 -28.24 -22.78
C VAL A 41 -1.15 -27.86 -23.34
N ALA A 42 -1.52 -26.58 -23.23
CA ALA A 42 -2.57 -26.00 -24.03
C ALA A 42 -2.20 -24.54 -24.36
N GLU A 43 -2.10 -24.27 -25.65
CA GLU A 43 -1.81 -22.98 -26.28
C GLU A 43 -2.68 -21.85 -25.69
N PRO A 44 -2.13 -20.65 -25.42
CA PRO A 44 -2.95 -19.53 -25.01
C PRO A 44 -3.60 -18.89 -26.25
N GLU A 45 -4.72 -19.47 -26.69
CA GLU A 45 -5.71 -18.79 -27.51
C GLU A 45 -6.12 -17.49 -26.79
N LEU A 46 -5.83 -16.36 -27.45
CA LEU A 46 -6.01 -14.99 -26.96
C LEU A 46 -7.51 -14.64 -26.87
N LYS A 47 -8.19 -15.21 -25.87
CA LYS A 47 -9.60 -14.95 -25.59
C LYS A 47 -9.71 -13.54 -25.03
N LYS A 48 -10.18 -12.59 -25.86
CA LYS A 48 -10.58 -11.23 -25.44
C LYS A 48 -11.49 -11.34 -24.21
N ARG A 49 -10.91 -11.11 -23.03
CA ARG A 49 -11.63 -11.07 -21.75
C ARG A 49 -12.30 -9.71 -21.66
N THR A 50 -13.48 -9.59 -22.24
CA THR A 50 -14.41 -8.53 -21.87
C THR A 50 -14.78 -8.72 -20.40
N MET A 51 -14.20 -7.90 -19.53
CA MET A 51 -14.46 -7.91 -18.10
C MET A 51 -15.89 -7.39 -17.84
N PRO A 52 -16.73 -8.11 -17.07
CA PRO A 52 -18.02 -7.60 -16.66
C PRO A 52 -17.84 -6.44 -15.65
N LYS A 53 -18.75 -5.46 -15.72
CA LYS A 53 -18.97 -4.44 -14.68
C LYS A 53 -19.03 -5.14 -13.31
N GLY A 54 -18.12 -4.81 -12.39
CA GLY A 54 -18.10 -5.36 -11.03
C GLY A 54 -17.18 -6.58 -10.86
N GLY A 55 -15.95 -6.53 -11.36
CA GLY A 55 -14.95 -7.56 -11.09
C GLY A 55 -14.61 -7.62 -9.59
N THR A 56 -14.63 -8.82 -9.00
CA THR A 56 -14.22 -8.99 -7.60
C THR A 56 -12.81 -8.46 -7.35
N VAL A 57 -12.52 -8.03 -6.12
CA VAL A 57 -11.20 -7.50 -5.70
C VAL A 57 -10.05 -8.44 -6.11
N SER A 58 -10.27 -9.76 -6.07
CA SER A 58 -9.25 -10.74 -6.45
C SER A 58 -8.96 -10.72 -7.95
N THR A 59 -9.99 -10.56 -8.79
CA THR A 59 -9.84 -10.42 -10.24
C THR A 59 -9.06 -9.17 -10.60
N VAL A 60 -9.36 -8.03 -9.98
CA VAL A 60 -8.64 -6.76 -10.20
C VAL A 60 -7.18 -6.87 -9.78
N LYS A 61 -6.89 -7.54 -8.66
CA LYS A 61 -5.50 -7.78 -8.25
C LYS A 61 -4.75 -8.66 -9.25
N LYS A 62 -5.39 -9.73 -9.74
CA LYS A 62 -4.80 -10.63 -10.74
C LYS A 62 -4.56 -9.93 -12.07
N SER A 63 -5.45 -9.04 -12.51
CA SER A 63 -5.24 -8.27 -13.74
C SER A 63 -4.06 -7.30 -13.60
N ILE A 64 -3.91 -6.64 -12.44
CA ILE A 64 -2.74 -5.80 -12.14
C ILE A 64 -1.45 -6.62 -12.05
N ASP A 65 -1.50 -7.84 -11.52
CA ASP A 65 -0.32 -8.69 -11.40
C ASP A 65 0.17 -9.19 -12.78
N ASN A 66 -0.75 -9.40 -13.72
CA ASN A 66 -0.50 -9.82 -15.11
C ASN A 66 -0.36 -8.65 -16.11
N LEU A 67 -0.06 -7.44 -15.62
CA LEU A 67 0.22 -6.28 -16.47
C LEU A 67 1.51 -6.52 -17.29
N THR A 68 1.41 -6.30 -18.59
CA THR A 68 2.49 -6.26 -19.57
C THR A 68 2.47 -4.91 -20.31
N LYS A 69 3.49 -4.63 -21.14
CA LYS A 69 3.54 -3.36 -21.87
C LYS A 69 2.39 -3.22 -22.89
N GLU A 70 1.99 -4.34 -23.49
CA GLU A 70 1.01 -4.36 -24.58
C GLU A 70 -0.43 -4.26 -24.07
N ASN A 71 -0.72 -4.80 -22.88
CA ASN A 71 -2.06 -4.79 -22.30
C ASN A 71 -2.27 -3.69 -21.24
N PHE A 72 -1.30 -2.78 -21.07
CA PHE A 72 -1.28 -1.79 -19.99
C PHE A 72 -2.52 -0.88 -20.03
N SER A 73 -2.74 -0.22 -21.17
CA SER A 73 -3.85 0.75 -21.33
C SER A 73 -5.21 0.07 -21.22
N GLU A 74 -5.40 -1.07 -21.88
CA GLU A 74 -6.66 -1.82 -21.84
C GLU A 74 -7.01 -2.27 -20.43
N THR A 75 -6.00 -2.76 -19.69
CA THR A 75 -6.21 -3.22 -18.31
C THR A 75 -6.54 -2.05 -17.39
N LEU A 76 -5.86 -0.91 -17.52
CA LEU A 76 -6.18 0.30 -16.74
C LEU A 76 -7.63 0.75 -16.96
N ASN A 77 -8.07 0.83 -18.21
CA ASN A 77 -9.45 1.21 -18.55
C ASN A 77 -10.48 0.22 -17.96
N SER A 78 -10.14 -1.07 -17.89
CA SER A 78 -11.03 -2.09 -17.33
C SER A 78 -11.17 -2.03 -15.81
N ILE A 79 -10.11 -1.64 -15.08
CA ILE A 79 -10.09 -1.60 -13.61
C ILE A 79 -10.49 -0.25 -13.04
N GLU A 80 -10.38 0.83 -13.83
CA GLU A 80 -10.75 2.18 -13.42
C GLU A 80 -12.17 2.30 -12.84
N PRO A 81 -13.25 1.77 -13.46
CA PRO A 81 -14.59 1.91 -12.91
C PRO A 81 -14.74 1.23 -11.54
N PHE A 82 -14.01 0.14 -11.30
CA PHE A 82 -13.96 -0.51 -9.99
C PHE A 82 -13.25 0.37 -8.96
N LEU A 83 -12.12 0.99 -9.33
CA LEU A 83 -11.37 1.88 -8.44
C LEU A 83 -12.14 3.16 -8.08
N LEU A 84 -12.94 3.68 -9.01
CA LEU A 84 -13.73 4.90 -8.77
C LEU A 84 -14.93 4.66 -7.86
N ASN A 85 -15.67 3.56 -8.08
CA ASN A 85 -17.01 3.37 -7.50
C ASN A 85 -17.06 2.31 -6.39
N GLU A 86 -16.36 1.19 -6.55
CA GLU A 86 -16.54 0.00 -5.71
C GLU A 86 -15.39 -0.23 -4.72
N ALA A 87 -14.21 0.33 -5.00
CA ALA A 87 -13.05 0.12 -4.17
C ALA A 87 -13.12 0.89 -2.84
N GLY A 88 -13.01 0.18 -1.72
CA GLY A 88 -12.75 0.79 -0.42
C GLY A 88 -11.34 1.41 -0.33
N ALA A 89 -11.12 2.33 0.62
CA ALA A 89 -9.87 3.10 0.73
C ALA A 89 -8.60 2.25 0.80
N SER A 90 -8.63 1.14 1.54
CA SER A 90 -7.48 0.23 1.66
C SER A 90 -7.21 -0.56 0.38
N ILE A 91 -8.26 -0.96 -0.35
CA ILE A 91 -8.15 -1.66 -1.62
C ILE A 91 -7.64 -0.72 -2.70
N TYR A 92 -8.24 0.47 -2.81
CA TYR A 92 -7.80 1.53 -3.70
C TYR A 92 -6.30 1.82 -3.52
N ALA A 93 -5.85 2.10 -2.29
CA ALA A 93 -4.45 2.40 -2.01
C ALA A 93 -3.49 1.24 -2.39
N LYS A 94 -3.90 -0.01 -2.12
CA LYS A 94 -3.10 -1.19 -2.49
C LYS A 94 -3.03 -1.39 -4.01
N CYS A 95 -4.15 -1.22 -4.72
CA CYS A 95 -4.19 -1.33 -6.17
C CYS A 95 -3.34 -0.24 -6.83
N MET A 96 -3.49 1.03 -6.44
CA MET A 96 -2.67 2.13 -6.96
C MET A 96 -1.17 1.90 -6.73
N LYS A 97 -0.77 1.42 -5.54
CA LYS A 97 0.64 1.07 -5.27
C LYS A 97 1.15 -0.04 -6.19
N ARG A 98 0.34 -1.09 -6.43
CA ARG A 98 0.72 -2.19 -7.33
C ARG A 98 0.86 -1.73 -8.77
N ILE A 99 -0.08 -0.93 -9.26
CA ILE A 99 -0.06 -0.34 -10.61
C ILE A 99 1.20 0.52 -10.76
N ALA A 100 1.48 1.42 -9.82
CA ALA A 100 2.68 2.26 -9.87
C ALA A 100 3.98 1.44 -9.90
N ASN A 101 4.07 0.38 -9.10
CA ASN A 101 5.25 -0.49 -9.11
C ASN A 101 5.40 -1.26 -10.43
N LYS A 102 4.30 -1.76 -10.99
CA LYS A 102 4.29 -2.46 -12.28
C LYS A 102 4.64 -1.52 -13.43
N ALA A 103 4.08 -0.31 -13.44
CA ALA A 103 4.38 0.72 -14.42
C ALA A 103 5.88 1.07 -14.41
N LYS A 104 6.46 1.29 -13.23
CA LYS A 104 7.90 1.50 -13.06
C LYS A 104 8.74 0.34 -13.61
N PHE A 105 8.36 -0.90 -13.31
CA PHE A 105 9.06 -2.09 -13.82
C PHE A 105 8.98 -2.19 -15.35
N LEU A 106 7.84 -1.85 -15.93
CA LEU A 106 7.61 -1.89 -17.38
C LEU A 106 8.22 -0.68 -18.11
N GLY A 107 8.65 0.36 -17.39
CA GLY A 107 9.07 1.64 -17.98
C GLY A 107 7.91 2.42 -18.58
N ALA A 108 6.69 2.20 -18.08
CA ALA A 108 5.48 2.91 -18.49
C ALA A 108 5.08 3.93 -17.42
N GLU A 109 4.45 5.03 -17.83
CA GLU A 109 3.89 6.01 -16.90
C GLU A 109 2.40 5.77 -16.69
N VAL A 110 1.97 5.85 -15.42
CA VAL A 110 0.54 5.85 -15.08
C VAL A 110 0.03 7.27 -15.29
N PRO A 111 -1.06 7.49 -16.04
CA PRO A 111 -1.63 8.81 -16.20
C PRO A 111 -1.90 9.47 -14.84
N ALA A 112 -1.52 10.73 -14.70
CA ALA A 112 -1.65 11.43 -13.42
C ALA A 112 -3.10 11.47 -12.94
N ASP A 113 -4.07 11.53 -13.86
CA ASP A 113 -5.49 11.64 -13.55
C ASP A 113 -6.19 10.31 -13.29
N PHE A 114 -5.46 9.19 -13.40
CA PHE A 114 -6.02 7.86 -13.24
C PHE A 114 -6.61 7.64 -11.84
N ALA A 115 -7.91 7.35 -11.80
CA ALA A 115 -8.68 7.04 -10.59
C ALA A 115 -8.60 8.09 -9.46
N LYS A 116 -8.20 9.35 -9.75
CA LYS A 116 -8.09 10.43 -8.76
C LYS A 116 -9.41 10.70 -8.03
N ASP A 117 -10.52 10.58 -8.75
CA ASP A 117 -11.86 10.89 -8.24
C ASP A 117 -12.54 9.74 -7.50
N ALA A 118 -11.78 8.75 -7.05
CA ALA A 118 -12.32 7.65 -6.26
C ALA A 118 -13.10 8.16 -5.04
N ALA A 119 -14.32 7.63 -4.86
CA ALA A 119 -15.20 7.95 -3.73
C ALA A 119 -14.49 7.70 -2.37
N ALA A 120 -13.59 6.72 -2.34
CA ALA A 120 -12.81 6.37 -1.17
C ALA A 120 -11.86 7.47 -0.67
N THR A 121 -11.39 8.36 -1.55
CA THR A 121 -10.44 9.43 -1.18
C THR A 121 -11.12 10.78 -0.94
N ALA A 122 -12.40 10.92 -1.31
CA ALA A 122 -13.14 12.19 -1.27
C ALA A 122 -13.10 12.85 0.12
N LYS A 123 -13.37 12.10 1.19
CA LYS A 123 -13.33 12.63 2.57
C LYS A 123 -11.93 13.09 2.99
N ARG A 124 -10.89 12.39 2.55
CA ARG A 124 -9.51 12.76 2.89
C ARG A 124 -9.10 14.03 2.12
N ARG A 125 -9.43 14.11 0.82
CA ARG A 125 -9.18 15.27 -0.03
C ARG A 125 -9.81 16.52 0.58
N ALA A 126 -11.12 16.47 0.90
CA ALA A 126 -11.82 17.59 1.52
C ALA A 126 -11.16 18.09 2.83
N LYS A 127 -10.66 17.18 3.69
CA LYS A 127 -9.92 17.56 4.90
C LYS A 127 -8.57 18.20 4.60
N GLN A 128 -7.85 17.70 3.59
CA GLN A 128 -6.58 18.26 3.16
C GLN A 128 -6.79 19.65 2.55
N ASP A 129 -7.80 19.81 1.70
CA ASP A 129 -8.13 21.08 1.06
C ASP A 129 -8.53 22.13 2.10
N ALA A 130 -9.37 21.76 3.06
CA ALA A 130 -9.74 22.64 4.18
C ALA A 130 -8.53 23.03 5.03
N PHE A 131 -7.60 22.10 5.30
CA PHE A 131 -6.38 22.41 6.04
C PHE A 131 -5.43 23.33 5.27
N ILE A 132 -5.29 23.12 3.95
CA ILE A 132 -4.45 23.96 3.08
C ILE A 132 -5.02 25.38 3.02
N ALA A 133 -6.33 25.54 2.89
CA ALA A 133 -6.99 26.85 2.90
C ALA A 133 -6.65 27.65 4.18
N VAL A 134 -6.80 27.02 5.35
CA VAL A 134 -6.48 27.63 6.66
C VAL A 134 -4.99 27.97 6.82
N LYS A 135 -4.09 27.29 6.09
CA LYS A 135 -2.64 27.47 6.22
C LYS A 135 -2.09 28.58 5.31
N ILE A 136 -2.80 28.86 4.21
CA ILE A 136 -2.43 29.88 3.22
C ILE A 136 -3.01 31.25 3.63
N GLU A 137 -4.15 31.27 4.30
CA GLU A 137 -4.67 32.45 5.04
C GLU A 137 -3.77 32.81 6.24
#